data_AF-A0A3R5Z1D9-F1
#
_entry.id   AF-A0A3R5Z1D9-F1
#
_cell.length_a   1.000
_cell.length_b   1.000
_cell.length_c   1.000
_cell.angle_alpha   90.00
_cell.angle_beta   90.00
_cell.angle_gamma   90.00
#
_symmetry.space_group_name_H-M   'P 1'
#
loop_
_entity.id
_entity.type
_entity.pdbx_description
1 polymer ?
#
loop_
_entity_poly.entity_id
_entity_poly.type
_entity_poly.pdbx_seq_one_letter_code
_entity_poly.pdbx_strand_id
1 'polypeptide(L)'
;MSYLLLLGPMLEEKYSSQTLAAVIAITAFITSFVNYIFFPSVALCGASGVVFAFILLSSFTSFKEGEIPITFILVAVFFIGQQIWEGITVQDNISNMAHIVGGVIGGFLGYGLNVKTRFSRIIK
;
A
#
# COMPACT_ATOMS: atom_id res chain seq x y z
N MET A 1 -8.72 8.08 6.96
CA MET A 1 -7.70 8.30 8.01
C MET A 1 -7.77 7.27 9.14
N SER A 2 -8.94 6.76 9.53
CA SER A 2 -9.08 5.67 10.53
C SER A 2 -8.23 4.42 10.23
N TYR A 3 -8.03 4.10 8.96
CA TYR A 3 -7.24 2.93 8.54
C TYR A 3 -5.77 2.95 8.98
N LEU A 4 -5.11 4.10 9.16
CA LEU A 4 -3.74 4.12 9.68
C LEU A 4 -3.66 3.59 11.10
N LEU A 5 -4.61 3.99 11.95
CA LEU A 5 -4.66 3.58 13.35
C LEU A 5 -5.17 2.15 13.50
N LEU A 6 -6.00 1.66 12.57
CA LEU A 6 -6.50 0.30 12.57
C LEU A 6 -5.46 -0.70 12.03
N LEU A 7 -4.85 -0.39 10.89
CA LEU A 7 -3.92 -1.29 10.20
C LEU A 7 -2.49 -1.15 10.70
N GLY A 8 -2.08 0.04 11.14
CA GLY A 8 -0.72 0.32 11.59
C GLY A 8 -0.24 -0.63 12.70
N PRO A 9 -0.94 -0.72 13.85
CA PRO A 9 -0.55 -1.62 14.93
C PRO A 9 -0.51 -3.10 14.52
N MET A 10 -1.51 -3.56 13.75
CA MET A 10 -1.56 -4.93 13.22
C MET A 10 -0.34 -5.23 12.32
N LEU A 11 0.01 -4.30 11.42
CA LEU A 11 1.13 -4.44 10.52
C LEU A 11 2.47 -4.35 11.24
N GLU A 12 2.58 -3.49 12.26
CA GLU A 12 3.75 -3.35 13.11
C GLU A 12 4.02 -4.63 13.89
N GLU A 13 2.99 -5.24 14.49
CA GLU A 13 3.10 -6.52 15.19
C GLU A 13 3.54 -7.65 14.22
N LYS A 14 3.04 -7.64 12.97
CA LYS A 14 3.39 -8.65 11.97
C LYS A 14 4.80 -8.48 11.38
N TYR A 15 5.19 -7.25 11.03
CA TYR A 15 6.38 -6.98 10.19
C TYR A 15 7.50 -6.18 10.89
N SER A 16 7.29 -5.75 12.14
CA SER A 16 8.12 -4.83 12.94
C SER A 16 7.99 -3.34 12.59
N SER A 17 8.26 -2.49 13.58
CA SER A 17 8.24 -1.02 13.47
C SER A 17 9.23 -0.50 12.42
N GLN A 18 10.40 -1.12 12.30
CA GLN A 18 11.44 -0.70 11.34
C GLN A 18 10.97 -0.92 9.89
N THR A 19 10.37 -2.08 9.61
CA THR A 19 9.77 -2.36 8.31
C THR A 19 8.66 -1.37 8.00
N LEU A 20 7.77 -1.10 8.97
CA LEU A 20 6.65 -0.20 8.76
C LEU A 20 7.11 1.25 8.51
N ALA A 21 8.10 1.73 9.25
CA ALA A 21 8.74 3.03 9.01
C ALA A 21 9.35 3.11 7.59
N ALA A 22 10.00 2.04 7.12
CA ALA A 22 10.51 1.98 5.75
C ALA A 22 9.38 2.00 4.71
N VAL A 23 8.27 1.28 4.92
CA VAL A 23 7.09 1.33 4.04
C VAL A 23 6.53 2.75 3.96
N ILE A 24 6.40 3.44 5.09
CA ILE A 24 5.93 4.84 5.15
C ILE A 24 6.87 5.74 4.34
N ALA A 25 8.18 5.67 4.61
CA ALA A 25 9.17 6.52 3.96
C ALA A 25 9.25 6.29 2.44
N ILE A 26 9.30 5.03 2.01
CA ILE A 26 9.32 4.65 0.58
C ILE A 26 8.05 5.14 -0.10
N THR A 27 6.89 4.89 0.52
CA THR A 27 5.60 5.28 -0.06
C THR A 27 5.50 6.79 -0.19
N ALA A 28 5.80 7.54 0.86
CA ALA A 28 5.75 9.01 0.84
C ALA A 28 6.72 9.60 -0.18
N PHE A 29 7.93 9.05 -0.29
CA PHE A 29 8.91 9.50 -1.27
C PHE A 29 8.45 9.25 -2.71
N ILE A 30 8.04 8.02 -3.03
CA ILE A 30 7.64 7.66 -4.40
C ILE A 30 6.36 8.39 -4.80
N THR A 31 5.34 8.47 -3.92
CA THR A 31 4.11 9.20 -4.25
C THR A 31 4.37 10.69 -4.47
N SER A 32 5.21 11.31 -3.66
CA SER A 32 5.63 12.71 -3.84
C SER A 32 6.38 12.90 -5.16
N PHE A 33 7.33 12.01 -5.46
CA PHE A 33 8.10 12.06 -6.70
C PHE A 33 7.22 11.91 -7.95
N VAL A 34 6.29 10.94 -7.93
CA VAL A 34 5.33 10.76 -9.02
C VAL A 34 4.42 11.98 -9.14
N ASN A 35 3.89 12.51 -8.04
CA ASN A 35 3.04 13.71 -8.08
C ASN A 35 3.79 14.92 -8.66
N TYR A 36 5.04 15.13 -8.25
CA TYR A 36 5.86 16.23 -8.76
C TYR A 36 6.07 16.17 -10.28
N ILE A 37 6.23 14.96 -10.85
CA ILE A 37 6.45 14.78 -12.30
C ILE A 37 5.15 14.97 -13.09
N PHE A 38 4.06 14.35 -12.66
CA PHE A 38 2.81 14.31 -13.45
C PHE A 38 1.86 15.47 -13.14
N PHE A 39 1.93 16.03 -11.93
CA PHE A 39 1.05 17.08 -11.43
C PHE A 39 1.82 18.18 -10.68
N PRO A 40 2.80 18.85 -11.34
CA PRO A 40 3.71 19.80 -10.67
C PRO A 40 3.01 21.01 -10.04
N SER A 41 1.83 21.38 -10.55
CA SER A 41 1.02 22.50 -10.04
C SER A 41 0.02 22.09 -8.95
N VAL A 42 -0.04 20.81 -8.58
CA VAL A 42 -0.99 20.28 -7.58
C VAL A 42 -0.21 19.87 -6.34
N ALA A 43 -0.54 20.49 -5.21
CA ALA A 43 0.04 20.11 -3.93
C ALA A 43 -0.44 18.72 -3.50
N LEU A 44 0.51 17.82 -3.22
CA LEU A 44 0.19 16.53 -2.62
C LEU A 44 -0.01 16.70 -1.11
N CYS A 45 -1.26 16.69 -0.67
CA CYS A 45 -1.61 16.89 0.73
C CYS A 45 -2.15 15.59 1.35
N GLY A 46 -1.43 15.06 2.34
CA GLY A 46 -1.89 13.97 3.21
C GLY A 46 -1.11 12.66 3.08
N ALA A 47 -1.46 11.70 3.94
CA ALA A 47 -0.81 10.39 4.05
C ALA A 47 -1.60 9.27 3.35
N SER A 48 -2.57 9.60 2.51
CA SER A 48 -3.50 8.63 1.94
C SER A 48 -2.82 7.57 1.06
N GLY A 49 -1.74 7.90 0.36
CA GLY A 49 -0.91 6.92 -0.33
C GLY A 49 -0.34 5.85 0.62
N VAL A 50 0.12 6.25 1.82
CA VAL A 50 0.57 5.31 2.87
C VAL A 50 -0.60 4.45 3.35
N VAL A 51 -1.80 5.00 3.45
CA VAL A 51 -3.00 4.25 3.80
C VAL A 51 -3.29 3.15 2.79
N PHE A 52 -3.23 3.46 1.50
CA PHE A 52 -3.39 2.46 0.44
C PHE A 52 -2.27 1.41 0.48
N ALA A 53 -1.02 1.81 0.75
CA ALA A 53 0.05 0.84 0.96
C ALA A 53 -0.27 -0.12 2.12
N PHE A 54 -0.80 0.40 3.24
CA PHE A 54 -1.17 -0.42 4.40
C PHE A 54 -2.35 -1.35 4.12
N ILE A 55 -3.36 -0.88 3.38
CA ILE A 55 -4.50 -1.70 2.98
C ILE A 55 -4.01 -2.91 2.16
N LEU A 56 -3.20 -2.67 1.13
CA LEU A 56 -2.68 -3.75 0.28
C LEU A 56 -1.70 -4.65 1.04
N LEU A 57 -0.82 -4.09 1.86
CA LEU A 57 0.10 -4.85 2.69
C LEU A 57 -0.64 -5.75 3.70
N SER A 58 -1.71 -5.25 4.32
CA SER A 58 -2.50 -6.00 5.31
C SER A 58 -3.17 -7.24 4.73
N SER A 59 -3.52 -7.21 3.44
CA SER A 59 -4.15 -8.34 2.76
C SER A 59 -3.25 -9.59 2.62
N PHE A 60 -1.94 -9.45 2.90
CA PHE A 60 -0.98 -10.56 2.96
C PHE A 60 -0.78 -11.14 4.38
N THR A 61 -1.34 -10.54 5.43
CA THR A 61 -0.94 -10.87 6.82
C THR A 61 -1.50 -12.20 7.34
N SER A 62 -2.63 -12.68 6.79
CA SER A 62 -3.41 -13.82 7.32
C SER A 62 -3.33 -15.11 6.49
N PHE A 63 -2.45 -15.19 5.49
CA PHE A 63 -2.45 -16.30 4.52
C PHE A 63 -1.14 -17.09 4.49
N LYS A 64 -1.20 -18.27 3.87
CA LYS A 64 -0.03 -19.14 3.68
C LYS A 64 1.05 -18.39 2.91
N GLU A 65 2.27 -18.49 3.43
CA GLU A 65 3.39 -17.73 2.92
C GLU A 65 3.81 -18.22 1.51
N GLY A 66 4.10 -17.27 0.60
CA GLY A 66 4.55 -17.55 -0.76
C GLY A 66 3.46 -17.85 -1.80
N GLU A 67 2.19 -17.71 -1.44
CA GLU A 67 1.06 -17.66 -2.38
C GLU A 67 0.55 -16.22 -2.51
N ILE A 68 -0.13 -15.91 -3.62
CA ILE A 68 -0.87 -14.65 -3.77
C ILE A 68 -2.28 -14.90 -3.21
N PRO A 69 -2.68 -14.29 -2.07
CA PRO A 69 -3.99 -14.54 -1.49
C PRO A 69 -5.10 -14.04 -2.41
N ILE A 70 -6.20 -14.79 -2.53
CA ILE A 70 -7.40 -14.31 -3.23
C ILE A 70 -7.89 -13.00 -2.59
N THR A 71 -7.76 -12.86 -1.27
CA THR A 71 -8.08 -11.61 -0.56
C THR A 71 -7.22 -10.43 -1.03
N PHE A 72 -5.94 -10.62 -1.34
CA PHE A 72 -5.13 -9.54 -1.94
C PHE A 72 -5.70 -9.13 -3.29
N ILE A 73 -6.06 -10.10 -4.14
CA ILE A 73 -6.65 -9.81 -5.45
C ILE A 73 -7.96 -9.02 -5.29
N LEU A 74 -8.85 -9.46 -4.38
CA LEU A 74 -10.10 -8.77 -4.10
C LEU A 74 -9.87 -7.35 -3.56
N VAL A 75 -8.98 -7.19 -2.57
CA VAL A 75 -8.65 -5.88 -2.01
C VAL A 75 -8.05 -4.97 -3.10
N ALA A 76 -7.16 -5.47 -3.94
CA ALA A 76 -6.59 -4.71 -5.04
C ALA A 76 -7.65 -4.28 -6.06
N VAL A 77 -8.54 -5.20 -6.47
CA VAL A 77 -9.63 -4.89 -7.41
C VAL A 77 -10.57 -3.83 -6.84
N PHE A 78 -11.02 -3.97 -5.59
CA PHE A 78 -11.96 -3.02 -5.01
C PHE A 78 -11.30 -1.67 -4.69
N PHE A 79 -10.17 -1.66 -3.98
CA PHE A 79 -9.55 -0.40 -3.57
C PHE A 79 -8.89 0.30 -4.75
N ILE A 80 -8.12 -0.38 -5.60
CA ILE A 80 -7.43 0.27 -6.73
C ILE A 80 -8.38 0.49 -7.90
N GLY A 81 -9.28 -0.46 -8.18
CA GLY A 81 -10.28 -0.30 -9.23
C GLY A 81 -11.20 0.90 -8.97
N GLN A 82 -11.59 1.15 -7.71
CA GLN A 82 -12.33 2.35 -7.36
C GLN A 82 -11.55 3.64 -7.68
N GLN A 83 -10.24 3.68 -7.40
CA GLN A 83 -9.42 4.87 -7.71
C GLN A 83 -9.25 5.11 -9.20
N ILE A 84 -9.19 4.04 -9.99
CA ILE A 84 -9.19 4.14 -11.46
C ILE A 84 -10.53 4.70 -11.94
N TRP A 85 -11.64 4.20 -11.42
CA TRP A 85 -12.98 4.69 -11.77
C TRP A 85 -13.18 6.15 -11.39
N GLU A 86 -12.87 6.52 -10.14
CA GLU A 86 -12.95 7.89 -9.63
C GLU A 86 -12.07 8.84 -10.45
N GLY A 87 -10.83 8.44 -10.75
CA GLY A 87 -9.92 9.25 -11.57
C GLY A 87 -10.38 9.52 -13.01
N ILE A 88 -11.34 8.75 -13.53
CA ILE A 88 -11.92 8.94 -14.88
C ILE A 88 -13.27 9.67 -14.82
N THR A 89 -14.08 9.39 -13.79
CA THR A 89 -15.50 9.78 -13.75
C THR A 89 -15.79 10.96 -12.83
N VAL A 90 -14.91 11.27 -11.89
CA VAL A 90 -15.08 12.33 -10.89
C VAL A 90 -13.96 13.34 -11.01
N GLN A 91 -14.30 14.62 -11.03
CA GLN A 91 -13.33 15.71 -10.92
C GLN A 91 -13.43 16.32 -9.52
N ASP A 92 -12.56 15.86 -8.63
CA ASP A 92 -12.40 16.41 -7.29
C ASP A 92 -10.91 16.68 -6.99
N ASN A 93 -10.60 17.13 -5.77
CA ASN A 93 -9.23 17.40 -5.33
C ASN A 93 -8.55 16.17 -4.69
N ILE A 94 -9.05 14.96 -4.95
CA ILE A 94 -8.47 13.73 -4.39
C ILE A 94 -7.34 13.24 -5.30
N SER A 95 -6.18 12.96 -4.71
CA SER A 95 -5.06 12.39 -5.45
C SER A 95 -5.23 10.89 -5.67
N ASN A 96 -6.07 10.53 -6.65
CA ASN A 96 -6.25 9.14 -7.11
C ASN A 96 -4.91 8.50 -7.51
N MET A 97 -4.00 9.29 -8.08
CA MET A 97 -2.64 8.85 -8.42
C MET A 97 -1.86 8.40 -7.18
N ALA A 98 -1.89 9.17 -6.08
CA ALA A 98 -1.19 8.81 -4.85
C ALA A 98 -1.75 7.52 -4.22
N HIS A 99 -3.05 7.30 -4.33
CA HIS A 99 -3.70 6.07 -3.87
C HIS A 99 -3.29 4.85 -4.70
N ILE A 100 -3.29 4.98 -6.02
CA ILE A 100 -2.86 3.91 -6.94
C ILE A 100 -1.39 3.56 -6.69
N VAL A 101 -0.51 4.56 -6.68
CA VAL A 101 0.94 4.35 -6.43
C VAL A 101 1.17 3.74 -5.05
N GLY A 102 0.49 4.25 -4.02
CA GLY A 102 0.56 3.68 -2.67
C GLY A 102 0.13 2.22 -2.63
N GLY A 103 -0.98 1.87 -3.29
CA GLY A 103 -1.45 0.49 -3.39
C GLY A 103 -0.48 -0.42 -4.13
N VAL A 104 0.10 0.04 -5.24
CA VAL A 104 1.14 -0.70 -5.98
C VAL A 104 2.35 -0.99 -5.09
N ILE A 105 2.84 0.01 -4.35
CA ILE A 105 3.95 -0.16 -3.41
C ILE A 105 3.59 -1.17 -2.31
N GLY A 106 2.41 -1.05 -1.70
CA GLY A 106 1.92 -1.99 -0.70
C GLY A 106 1.82 -3.42 -1.22
N GLY A 107 1.37 -3.59 -2.47
CA GLY A 107 1.30 -4.89 -3.14
C GLY A 107 2.68 -5.52 -3.37
N PHE A 108 3.63 -4.76 -3.93
CA PHE A 108 4.99 -5.24 -4.17
C PHE A 108 5.73 -5.58 -2.88
N LEU A 109 5.69 -4.68 -1.90
CA LEU A 109 6.33 -4.90 -0.60
C LEU A 109 5.68 -6.05 0.16
N GLY A 110 4.34 -6.14 0.12
CA GLY A 110 3.59 -7.23 0.75
C GLY A 110 3.93 -8.60 0.17
N TYR A 111 4.00 -8.70 -1.16
CA TYR A 111 4.46 -9.92 -1.81
C TYR A 111 5.91 -10.27 -1.45
N GLY A 112 6.83 -9.30 -1.50
CA GLY A 112 8.24 -9.51 -1.15
C GLY A 112 8.44 -9.98 0.30
N LEU A 113 7.74 -9.36 1.26
CA LEU A 113 7.77 -9.75 2.67
C LEU A 113 7.15 -11.13 2.89
N ASN A 114 6.08 -11.47 2.15
CA ASN A 114 5.47 -12.79 2.19
C ASN A 114 6.44 -13.90 1.73
N VAL A 115 7.16 -13.66 0.63
CA VAL A 115 8.16 -14.60 0.09
C VAL A 115 9.36 -14.75 1.03
N LYS A 116 9.88 -13.65 1.58
CA LYS A 116 11.03 -13.67 2.51
C LYS A 116 10.73 -14.49 3.77
N THR A 117 9.52 -14.36 4.33
CA THR A 117 9.12 -15.09 5.54
C THR A 117 9.11 -16.60 5.30
N ARG A 118 8.56 -17.04 4.14
CA ARG A 118 8.58 -18.44 3.72
C ARG A 118 10.00 -19.01 3.68
N PHE A 119 10.92 -18.30 3.02
CA PHE A 119 12.28 -18.77 2.83
C PHE A 119 13.04 -18.91 4.17
N SER A 120 12.87 -17.94 5.08
CA SER A 120 13.51 -17.98 6.40
C SER A 120 13.05 -19.15 7.27
N ARG A 121 11.84 -19.69 7.08
CA ARG A 121 11.39 -20.91 7.78
C ARG A 121 11.91 -22.20 7.17
N ILE A 122 12.15 -22.27 5.86
CA ILE A 122 12.65 -23.49 5.20
C ILE A 122 14.08 -23.82 5.64
N ILE A 123 14.88 -22.80 5.93
CA ILE A 123 16.30 -22.94 6.30
C ILE A 123 16.47 -23.20 7.81
N LYS A 124 15.40 -23.08 8.60
CA LYS A 124 15.41 -23.24 10.05
C LYS A 124 14.95 -24.64 10.45
#